data_AF-A0A136KG10-F1
#
_entry.id   AF-A0A136KG10-F1
#
_cell.length_a   1.000
_cell.length_b   1.000
_cell.length_c   1.000
_cell.angle_alpha   90.00
_cell.angle_beta   90.00
_cell.angle_gamma   90.00
#
_symmetry.space_group_name_H-M   'P 1'
#
loop_
_entity.id
_entity.type
_entity.pdbx_description
1 polymer ?
#
loop_
_entity_poly.entity_id
_entity_poly.type
_entity_poly.pdbx_seq_one_letter_code
_entity_poly.pdbx_strand_id
1 'polypeptide(L)'
;MQNPLQPLRQKSSRSRFQVWFKQARFDLQAAHMSFDHGYYEWAVYQAEQSVEKAIKAVLVHAGWKPPRVHKLQVLMGLANEANDEFKNTKFSFRHLESFTFISRYPFLLPNRNDTPHEIIKKADAKKALGQAQEFVDKIATILKHDVVLPQKPLHPMSEMYLKDRVSERIDKIKEELVREFNPEAVILFGSFAKNLEPAEPSTIDILVVADCEESFVDRIVRARKATKGGLPVVEPLVYTKEEFETMLSGAEDSFIESALQEGKVLYEKTPGAITI
;
A
#
# COMPACT_ATOMS: atom_id res chain seq x y z
N MET A 1 17.69 -5.95 11.33
CA MET A 1 17.39 -5.53 9.94
C MET A 1 18.54 -4.74 9.36
N GLN A 2 18.84 -4.88 8.06
CA GLN A 2 19.73 -3.94 7.37
C GLN A 2 19.02 -2.59 7.19
N ASN A 3 19.76 -1.48 7.24
CA ASN A 3 19.16 -0.16 6.98
C ASN A 3 18.67 -0.11 5.51
N PRO A 4 17.36 0.12 5.26
CA PRO A 4 16.80 0.17 3.91
C PRO A 4 17.32 1.36 3.10
N LEU A 5 17.81 2.40 3.78
CA LEU A 5 18.42 3.58 3.18
C LEU A 5 19.94 3.41 3.09
N GLN A 6 20.43 3.24 1.87
CA GLN A 6 21.87 3.21 1.58
C GLN A 6 22.32 4.56 1.00
N PRO A 7 23.41 5.17 1.49
CA PRO A 7 23.86 6.46 0.98
C PRO A 7 24.37 6.36 -0.47
N LEU A 8 24.18 7.42 -1.25
CA LEU A 8 24.82 7.59 -2.56
C LEU A 8 26.31 7.82 -2.39
N ARG A 9 27.12 7.19 -3.25
CA ARG A 9 28.59 7.29 -3.19
C ARG A 9 29.15 8.66 -3.61
N GLN A 10 28.42 9.42 -4.44
CA GLN A 10 28.91 10.70 -4.98
C GLN A 10 27.81 11.78 -4.94
N LYS A 11 28.17 13.04 -4.64
CA LYS A 11 27.24 14.18 -4.62
C LYS A 11 26.60 14.44 -5.99
N SER A 12 27.34 14.23 -7.10
CA SER A 12 26.82 14.32 -8.48
C SER A 12 25.65 13.35 -8.75
N SER A 13 25.56 12.25 -8.00
CA SER A 13 24.45 11.30 -8.13
C SER A 13 23.12 11.84 -7.60
N ARG A 14 23.14 12.92 -6.82
CA ARG A 14 21.91 13.56 -6.30
C ARG A 14 21.10 14.15 -7.44
N SER A 15 21.71 14.81 -8.44
CA SER A 15 20.98 15.40 -9.57
C SER A 15 20.16 14.39 -10.37
N ARG A 16 20.45 13.09 -10.26
CA ARG A 16 19.60 12.04 -10.85
C ARG A 16 18.17 12.03 -10.29
N PHE A 17 17.88 12.69 -9.17
CA PHE A 17 16.51 12.90 -8.72
C PHE A 17 15.65 13.53 -9.83
N GLN A 18 16.24 14.40 -10.66
CA GLN A 18 15.56 15.04 -11.78
C GLN A 18 15.11 14.03 -12.83
N VAL A 19 15.90 12.97 -13.07
CA VAL A 19 15.54 11.89 -14.00
C VAL A 19 14.35 11.09 -13.45
N TRP A 20 14.39 10.73 -12.16
CA TRP A 20 13.28 10.05 -11.49
C TRP A 20 12.01 10.89 -11.52
N PHE A 21 12.12 12.17 -11.20
CA PHE A 21 10.96 13.06 -11.17
C PHE A 21 10.42 13.38 -12.57
N LYS A 22 11.29 13.48 -13.58
CA LYS A 22 10.89 13.61 -14.98
C LYS A 22 10.09 12.39 -15.42
N GLN A 23 10.53 11.17 -15.09
CA GLN A 23 9.77 9.97 -15.39
C GLN A 23 8.42 9.93 -14.65
N ALA A 24 8.39 10.33 -13.37
CA ALA A 24 7.15 10.43 -12.62
C ALA A 24 6.11 11.34 -13.33
N ARG A 25 6.55 12.46 -13.91
CA ARG A 25 5.67 13.34 -14.68
C ARG A 25 5.16 12.70 -15.98
N PHE A 26 6.01 11.97 -16.70
CA PHE A 26 5.56 11.23 -17.88
C PHE A 26 4.57 10.12 -17.54
N ASP A 27 4.78 9.41 -16.43
CA ASP A 27 3.83 8.40 -15.95
C ASP A 27 2.47 9.03 -15.60
N LEU A 28 2.46 10.20 -14.98
CA LEU A 28 1.22 10.94 -14.69
C LEU A 28 0.53 11.43 -15.96
N GLN A 29 1.31 11.89 -16.95
CA GLN A 29 0.76 12.27 -18.25
C GLN A 29 0.12 11.08 -18.96
N ALA A 30 0.77 9.91 -18.95
CA ALA A 30 0.21 8.68 -19.48
C ALA A 30 -1.07 8.27 -18.73
N ALA A 31 -1.08 8.44 -17.40
CA ALA A 31 -2.24 8.17 -16.56
C ALA A 31 -3.47 9.00 -16.97
N HIS A 32 -3.29 10.29 -17.26
CA HIS A 32 -4.35 11.14 -17.81
C HIS A 32 -4.81 10.67 -19.19
N MET A 33 -3.90 10.31 -20.09
CA MET A 33 -4.28 9.78 -21.41
C MET A 33 -5.10 8.50 -21.30
N SER A 34 -4.71 7.55 -20.44
CA SER A 34 -5.47 6.32 -20.20
C SER A 34 -6.88 6.62 -19.69
N PHE A 35 -7.01 7.59 -18.77
CA PHE A 35 -8.30 8.02 -18.24
C PHE A 35 -9.21 8.62 -19.30
N ASP A 36 -8.67 9.50 -20.15
CA ASP A 36 -9.42 10.15 -21.23
C ASP A 36 -9.97 9.15 -22.26
N HIS A 37 -9.28 8.02 -22.42
CA HIS A 37 -9.67 6.93 -23.33
C HIS A 37 -10.45 5.80 -22.65
N GLY A 38 -10.81 5.94 -21.37
CA GLY A 38 -11.63 4.95 -20.65
C GLY A 38 -10.88 3.73 -20.10
N TYR A 39 -9.55 3.73 -20.13
CA TYR A 39 -8.71 2.70 -19.50
C TYR A 39 -8.43 3.07 -18.04
N TYR A 40 -9.45 2.97 -17.19
CA TYR A 40 -9.42 3.44 -15.81
C TYR A 40 -8.45 2.66 -14.92
N GLU A 41 -8.35 1.34 -15.10
CA GLU A 41 -7.38 0.47 -14.45
C GLU A 41 -5.93 0.88 -14.78
N TRP A 42 -5.66 1.20 -16.05
CA TRP A 42 -4.35 1.70 -16.48
C TRP A 42 -4.06 3.09 -15.93
N ALA A 43 -5.06 3.97 -15.94
CA ALA A 43 -4.92 5.31 -15.38
C ALA A 43 -4.51 5.26 -13.91
N VAL A 44 -5.16 4.40 -13.11
CA VAL A 44 -4.82 4.26 -11.69
C VAL A 44 -3.44 3.64 -11.50
N TYR A 45 -3.13 2.55 -12.21
CA TYR A 45 -1.81 1.91 -12.13
C TYR A 45 -0.67 2.88 -12.50
N GLN A 46 -0.81 3.63 -13.59
CA GLN A 46 0.18 4.61 -14.02
C GLN A 46 0.31 5.77 -13.01
N ALA A 47 -0.81 6.20 -12.40
CA ALA A 47 -0.83 7.21 -11.35
C ALA A 47 -0.06 6.74 -10.09
N GLU A 48 -0.21 5.47 -9.69
CA GLU A 48 0.57 4.88 -8.59
C GLU A 48 2.07 4.85 -8.94
N GLN A 49 2.41 4.45 -10.16
CA GLN A 49 3.80 4.41 -10.59
C GLN A 49 4.44 5.80 -10.64
N SER A 50 3.67 6.83 -11.00
CA SER A 50 4.09 8.23 -10.92
C SER A 50 4.43 8.62 -9.48
N VAL A 51 3.52 8.36 -8.53
CA VAL A 51 3.74 8.66 -7.11
C VAL A 51 4.94 7.90 -6.55
N GLU A 52 5.08 6.61 -6.85
CA GLU A 52 6.23 5.80 -6.43
C GLU A 52 7.56 6.43 -6.87
N LYS A 53 7.67 6.81 -8.16
CA LYS A 53 8.89 7.42 -8.71
C LYS A 53 9.12 8.82 -8.16
N ALA A 54 8.07 9.58 -7.89
CA ALA A 54 8.18 10.91 -7.27
C ALA A 54 8.75 10.80 -5.84
N ILE A 55 8.29 9.84 -5.02
CA ILE A 55 8.86 9.61 -3.69
C ILE A 55 10.33 9.16 -3.79
N LYS A 56 10.65 8.27 -4.74
CA LYS A 56 12.05 7.87 -5.00
C LYS A 56 12.92 9.04 -5.42
N ALA A 57 12.39 10.03 -6.13
CA ALA A 57 13.11 11.27 -6.41
C ALA A 57 13.46 12.04 -5.12
N VAL A 58 12.55 12.14 -4.15
CA VAL A 58 12.82 12.77 -2.84
C VAL A 58 13.96 12.06 -2.11
N LEU A 59 13.96 10.72 -2.10
CA LEU A 59 15.03 9.93 -1.48
C LEU A 59 16.39 10.16 -2.15
N VAL A 60 16.42 10.17 -3.50
CA VAL A 60 17.65 10.45 -4.27
C VAL A 60 18.14 11.87 -4.05
N HIS A 61 17.22 12.83 -4.01
CA HIS A 61 17.52 14.22 -3.71
C HIS A 61 18.17 14.35 -2.33
N ALA A 62 17.63 13.67 -1.33
CA ALA A 62 18.16 13.59 0.04
C ALA A 62 19.51 12.84 0.16
N GLY A 63 20.00 12.24 -0.94
CA GLY A 63 21.32 11.58 -0.96
C GLY A 63 21.28 10.07 -0.78
N TRP A 64 20.11 9.45 -0.87
CA TRP A 64 19.93 8.01 -0.71
C TRP A 64 19.81 7.30 -2.05
N LYS A 65 20.22 6.03 -2.10
CA LYS A 65 19.88 5.16 -3.23
C LYS A 65 18.37 4.92 -3.23
N PRO A 66 17.73 4.87 -4.42
CA PRO A 66 16.33 4.51 -4.49
C PRO A 66 16.17 3.05 -3.99
N PRO A 67 15.32 2.81 -2.98
CA PRO A 67 15.14 1.47 -2.42
C PRO A 67 14.45 0.54 -3.44
N ARG A 68 14.69 -0.76 -3.29
CA ARG A 68 14.04 -1.83 -4.08
C ARG A 68 12.67 -2.23 -3.52
N VAL A 69 11.97 -1.27 -2.91
CA VAL A 69 10.60 -1.42 -2.42
C VAL A 69 9.69 -0.55 -3.29
N HIS A 70 8.47 -1.05 -3.54
CA HIS A 70 7.49 -0.41 -4.42
C HIS A 70 6.20 -0.01 -3.68
N LYS A 71 5.96 -0.53 -2.47
CA LYS A 71 4.79 -0.21 -1.67
C LYS A 71 4.84 1.26 -1.22
N LEU A 72 3.83 2.05 -1.58
CA LEU A 72 3.83 3.51 -1.38
C LEU A 72 3.96 3.89 0.10
N GLN A 73 3.19 3.29 1.03
CA GLN A 73 3.36 3.58 2.47
C GLN A 73 4.77 3.32 2.99
N VAL A 74 5.45 2.28 2.50
CA VAL A 74 6.83 2.00 2.92
C VAL A 74 7.76 3.11 2.43
N LEU A 75 7.60 3.52 1.16
CA LEU A 75 8.36 4.63 0.59
C LEU A 75 8.07 5.97 1.31
N MET A 76 6.82 6.21 1.73
CA MET A 76 6.46 7.37 2.55
C MET A 76 7.22 7.39 3.87
N GLY A 77 7.28 6.25 4.57
CA GLY A 77 8.04 6.10 5.81
C GLY A 77 9.52 6.46 5.61
N LEU A 78 10.13 5.88 4.57
CA LEU A 78 11.52 6.17 4.21
C LEU A 78 11.75 7.64 3.84
N ALA A 79 10.82 8.27 3.12
CA ALA A 79 10.93 9.68 2.73
C ALA A 79 10.75 10.63 3.92
N ASN A 80 9.90 10.29 4.89
CA ASN A 80 9.76 11.03 6.15
C ASN A 80 11.05 11.03 6.97
N GLU A 81 11.84 9.95 6.92
CA GLU A 81 13.16 9.87 7.57
C GLU A 81 14.26 10.61 6.80
N ALA A 82 14.09 10.77 5.49
CA ALA A 82 15.10 11.36 4.63
C ALA A 82 14.96 12.87 4.46
N ASN A 83 13.76 13.44 4.65
CA ASN A 83 13.48 14.84 4.32
C ASN A 83 12.41 15.44 5.26
N ASP A 84 12.78 16.49 6.01
CA ASP A 84 11.89 17.14 6.99
C ASP A 84 10.72 17.88 6.35
N GLU A 85 10.91 18.50 5.17
CA GLU A 85 9.81 19.17 4.47
C GLU A 85 8.76 18.17 4.00
N PHE A 86 9.21 17.03 3.46
CA PHE A 86 8.35 15.93 3.08
C PHE A 86 7.55 15.41 4.29
N LYS A 87 8.22 15.18 5.41
CA LYS A 87 7.60 14.75 6.67
C LYS A 87 6.50 15.69 7.15
N ASN A 88 6.72 17.00 7.01
CA ASN A 88 5.77 18.02 7.44
C ASN A 88 4.71 18.35 6.36
N THR A 89 4.80 17.74 5.18
CA THR A 89 3.83 17.91 4.11
C THR A 89 2.71 16.89 4.25
N LYS A 90 1.46 17.38 4.27
CA LYS A 90 0.29 16.50 4.28
C LYS A 90 0.03 15.95 2.88
N PHE A 91 0.01 14.63 2.74
CA PHE A 91 -0.33 13.94 1.50
C PHE A 91 -1.66 13.19 1.58
N SER A 92 -2.44 13.25 0.50
CA SER A 92 -3.72 12.55 0.35
C SER A 92 -3.60 11.56 -0.80
N PHE A 93 -3.36 10.27 -0.51
CA PHE A 93 -3.17 9.24 -1.54
C PHE A 93 -3.78 7.87 -1.20
N ARG A 94 -4.58 7.77 -0.13
CA ARG A 94 -5.14 6.48 0.32
C ARG A 94 -6.12 5.85 -0.66
N HIS A 95 -6.85 6.68 -1.42
CA HIS A 95 -7.78 6.17 -2.44
C HIS A 95 -6.96 5.57 -3.57
N LEU A 96 -5.98 6.32 -4.07
CA LEU A 96 -5.00 5.84 -5.07
C LEU A 96 -4.38 4.49 -4.66
N GLU A 97 -3.86 4.37 -3.45
CA GLU A 97 -3.19 3.15 -2.98
C GLU A 97 -4.12 1.93 -2.85
N SER A 98 -5.44 2.13 -2.77
CA SER A 98 -6.38 1.00 -2.66
C SER A 98 -6.41 0.14 -3.93
N PHE A 99 -5.82 0.61 -5.03
CA PHE A 99 -5.82 -0.08 -6.32
C PHE A 99 -4.49 -0.77 -6.67
N THR A 100 -3.52 -0.77 -5.76
CA THR A 100 -2.13 -1.20 -6.06
C THR A 100 -2.06 -2.59 -6.65
N PHE A 101 -2.88 -3.51 -6.15
CA PHE A 101 -2.94 -4.87 -6.67
C PHE A 101 -4.16 -5.10 -7.56
N ILE A 102 -5.28 -4.45 -7.24
CA ILE A 102 -6.57 -4.61 -7.94
C ILE A 102 -6.49 -4.19 -9.39
N SER A 103 -5.71 -3.15 -9.71
CA SER A 103 -5.52 -2.68 -11.08
C SER A 103 -4.78 -3.66 -12.00
N ARG A 104 -4.18 -4.73 -11.43
CA ARG A 104 -3.26 -5.64 -12.15
C ARG A 104 -3.62 -7.11 -12.07
N TYR A 105 -4.22 -7.55 -10.96
CA TYR A 105 -4.32 -8.97 -10.62
C TYR A 105 -5.77 -9.41 -10.48
N PRO A 106 -6.36 -10.00 -11.54
CA PRO A 106 -7.74 -10.50 -11.52
C PRO A 106 -8.00 -11.55 -10.43
N PHE A 107 -6.99 -12.33 -10.05
CA PHE A 107 -7.13 -13.39 -9.04
C PHE A 107 -7.39 -12.88 -7.61
N LEU A 108 -7.29 -11.57 -7.38
CA LEU A 108 -7.65 -10.92 -6.12
C LEU A 108 -9.09 -10.39 -6.10
N LEU A 109 -9.80 -10.50 -7.22
CA LEU A 109 -11.14 -9.95 -7.35
C LEU A 109 -12.18 -10.95 -6.82
N PRO A 110 -13.25 -10.45 -6.17
CA PRO A 110 -14.25 -11.29 -5.51
C PRO A 110 -15.01 -12.22 -6.46
N ASN A 111 -15.12 -11.84 -7.74
CA ASN A 111 -15.70 -12.65 -8.80
C ASN A 111 -14.61 -13.04 -9.80
N ARG A 112 -14.45 -14.34 -10.03
CA ARG A 112 -13.39 -14.91 -10.89
C ARG A 112 -13.45 -14.47 -12.35
N ASN A 113 -14.63 -14.05 -12.81
CA ASN A 113 -14.82 -13.64 -14.20
C ASN A 113 -14.67 -12.12 -14.37
N ASP A 114 -14.60 -11.36 -13.28
CA ASP A 114 -14.42 -9.92 -13.37
C ASP A 114 -12.95 -9.59 -13.68
N THR A 115 -12.75 -8.55 -14.47
CA THR A 115 -11.44 -7.97 -14.75
C THR A 115 -11.25 -6.66 -13.97
N PRO A 116 -10.00 -6.25 -13.72
CA PRO A 116 -9.70 -4.92 -13.20
C PRO A 116 -10.37 -3.79 -14.00
N HIS A 117 -10.45 -3.95 -15.32
CA HIS A 117 -11.08 -3.00 -16.24
C HIS A 117 -12.59 -2.85 -15.98
N GLU A 118 -13.27 -3.94 -15.61
CA GLU A 118 -14.70 -3.92 -15.30
C GLU A 118 -14.98 -3.38 -13.91
N ILE A 119 -14.13 -3.63 -12.90
CA ILE A 119 -14.38 -3.19 -11.52
C ILE A 119 -14.04 -1.72 -11.31
N ILE A 120 -12.93 -1.23 -11.86
CA ILE A 120 -12.45 0.14 -11.62
C ILE A 120 -13.26 1.13 -12.48
N LYS A 121 -14.06 1.99 -11.83
CA LYS A 121 -14.94 2.92 -12.53
C LYS A 121 -14.27 4.27 -12.78
N LYS A 122 -14.87 5.07 -13.68
CA LYS A 122 -14.44 6.44 -13.97
C LYS A 122 -14.29 7.30 -12.71
N ALA A 123 -15.22 7.19 -11.76
CA ALA A 123 -15.18 7.96 -10.52
C ALA A 123 -13.95 7.63 -9.68
N ASP A 124 -13.59 6.34 -9.61
CA ASP A 124 -12.41 5.85 -8.91
C ASP A 124 -11.13 6.40 -9.52
N ALA A 125 -10.98 6.23 -10.83
CA ALA A 125 -9.81 6.70 -11.55
C ALA A 125 -9.67 8.22 -11.49
N LYS A 126 -10.77 8.97 -11.59
CA LYS A 126 -10.74 10.43 -11.45
C LYS A 126 -10.22 10.86 -10.08
N LYS A 127 -10.69 10.22 -9.01
CA LYS A 127 -10.27 10.53 -7.64
C LYS A 127 -8.81 10.13 -7.40
N ALA A 128 -8.40 8.96 -7.88
CA ALA A 128 -7.02 8.49 -7.80
C ALA A 128 -6.04 9.41 -8.56
N LEU A 129 -6.39 9.83 -9.78
CA LEU A 129 -5.61 10.80 -10.56
C LEU A 129 -5.49 12.15 -9.87
N GLY A 130 -6.60 12.66 -9.31
CA GLY A 130 -6.56 13.90 -8.53
C GLY A 130 -5.59 13.83 -7.35
N GLN A 131 -5.58 12.70 -6.64
CA GLN A 131 -4.62 12.44 -5.56
C GLN A 131 -3.18 12.37 -6.06
N ALA A 132 -2.92 11.66 -7.16
CA ALA A 132 -1.59 11.57 -7.75
C ALA A 132 -1.06 12.93 -8.23
N GLN A 133 -1.91 13.73 -8.87
CA GLN A 133 -1.58 15.08 -9.33
C GLN A 133 -1.18 15.98 -8.16
N GLU A 134 -2.03 16.08 -7.13
CA GLU A 134 -1.75 16.87 -5.92
C GLU A 134 -0.44 16.43 -5.26
N PHE A 135 -0.19 15.11 -5.22
CA PHE A 135 1.01 14.53 -4.65
C PHE A 135 2.26 14.92 -5.43
N VAL A 136 2.24 14.79 -6.76
CA VAL A 136 3.36 15.14 -7.64
C VAL A 136 3.65 16.65 -7.60
N ASP A 137 2.62 17.50 -7.51
CA ASP A 137 2.79 18.96 -7.42
C ASP A 137 3.46 19.38 -6.10
N LYS A 138 3.09 18.73 -4.99
CA LYS A 138 3.77 18.91 -3.69
C LYS A 138 5.22 18.49 -3.75
N ILE A 139 5.52 17.33 -4.36
CA ILE A 139 6.90 16.90 -4.56
C ILE A 139 7.69 17.85 -5.46
N ALA A 140 7.06 18.41 -6.51
CA ALA A 140 7.72 19.42 -7.35
C ALA A 140 8.17 20.64 -6.55
N THR A 141 7.45 20.98 -5.48
CA THR A 141 7.81 22.08 -4.57
C THR A 141 8.98 21.68 -3.67
N ILE A 142 8.88 20.52 -3.01
CA ILE A 142 9.94 19.99 -2.12
C ILE A 142 11.29 19.87 -2.86
N LEU A 143 11.27 19.41 -4.12
CA LEU A 143 12.48 19.20 -4.93
C LEU A 143 13.14 20.50 -5.41
N LYS A 144 12.56 21.68 -5.16
CA LYS A 144 13.18 22.99 -5.44
C LYS A 144 14.02 23.51 -4.28
N HIS A 145 13.74 23.06 -3.07
CA HIS A 145 14.43 23.52 -1.87
C HIS A 145 15.68 22.68 -1.59
N ASP A 146 16.63 23.23 -0.86
CA ASP A 146 17.77 22.45 -0.37
C ASP A 146 17.32 21.38 0.62
N VAL A 147 18.01 20.24 0.63
CA VAL A 147 17.70 19.13 1.55
C VAL A 147 18.01 19.55 2.98
N VAL A 148 16.97 19.59 3.81
CA VAL A 148 17.09 19.66 5.27
C VAL A 148 16.92 18.24 5.84
N LEU A 149 17.99 17.73 6.45
CA LEU A 149 17.97 16.42 7.11
C LEU A 149 17.29 16.52 8.47
N PRO A 150 16.50 15.50 8.89
CA PRO A 150 15.89 15.49 10.21
C PRO A 150 16.90 15.60 11.34
N GLN A 151 16.69 16.56 12.24
CA GLN A 151 17.62 16.84 13.36
C GLN A 151 17.66 15.75 14.44
N LYS A 152 16.73 14.78 14.41
CA LYS A 152 16.69 13.66 15.36
C LYS A 152 16.15 12.41 14.66
N PRO A 153 16.84 11.24 14.73
CA PRO A 153 16.21 9.99 14.34
C PRO A 153 15.07 9.72 15.33
N LEU A 154 13.82 9.77 14.88
CA LEU A 154 12.74 9.13 15.61
C LEU A 154 12.71 7.69 15.12
N HIS A 155 12.82 6.73 16.06
CA HIS A 155 12.70 5.28 15.85
C HIS A 155 12.97 4.87 14.39
N PRO A 156 14.25 4.76 13.96
CA PRO A 156 14.59 4.35 12.60
C PRO A 156 13.68 3.21 12.20
N MET A 157 13.14 3.17 10.98
CA MET A 157 12.11 2.24 10.52
C MET A 157 12.31 0.83 11.11
N SER A 158 13.54 0.34 11.17
CA SER A 158 13.95 -0.87 11.91
C SER A 158 13.31 -1.10 13.30
N GLU A 159 13.11 -0.06 14.11
CA GLU A 159 12.48 -0.09 15.43
C GLU A 159 10.97 -0.28 15.36
N MET A 160 10.32 0.21 14.29
CA MET A 160 8.89 0.01 14.05
C MET A 160 8.56 -1.43 13.64
N TYR A 161 9.55 -2.15 13.11
CA TYR A 161 9.43 -3.55 12.72
C TYR A 161 10.04 -4.50 13.78
N LEU A 162 10.29 -4.02 15.01
CA LEU A 162 10.62 -4.89 16.14
C LEU A 162 9.46 -5.82 16.44
N LYS A 163 9.74 -7.08 16.77
CA LYS A 163 8.72 -8.12 16.98
C LYS A 163 7.60 -7.67 17.92
N ASP A 164 7.95 -7.11 19.07
CA ASP A 164 6.96 -6.73 20.09
C ASP A 164 6.06 -5.59 19.60
N ARG A 165 6.63 -4.60 18.91
CA ARG A 165 5.88 -3.49 18.31
C ARG A 165 4.95 -3.95 17.19
N VAL A 166 5.43 -4.87 16.35
CA VAL A 166 4.63 -5.46 15.28
C VAL A 166 3.51 -6.30 15.87
N SER A 167 3.77 -7.07 16.93
CA SER A 167 2.75 -7.86 17.64
C SER A 167 1.67 -6.95 18.24
N GLU A 168 2.07 -5.93 19.01
CA GLU A 168 1.16 -4.90 19.55
C GLU A 168 0.31 -4.26 18.43
N ARG A 169 0.95 -3.97 17.29
CA ARG A 169 0.28 -3.38 16.14
C ARG A 169 -0.75 -4.33 15.53
N ILE A 170 -0.42 -5.61 15.34
CA ILE A 170 -1.32 -6.63 14.81
C ILE A 170 -2.54 -6.81 15.72
N ASP A 171 -2.33 -6.87 17.04
CA ASP A 171 -3.44 -6.99 18.00
C ASP A 171 -4.38 -5.80 17.95
N LYS A 172 -3.84 -4.58 17.88
CA LYS A 172 -4.63 -3.36 17.71
C LYS A 172 -5.41 -3.36 16.39
N ILE A 173 -4.78 -3.79 15.29
CA ILE A 173 -5.44 -3.87 13.98
C ILE A 173 -6.61 -4.86 14.03
N LYS A 174 -6.39 -6.05 14.62
CA LYS A 174 -7.44 -7.05 14.85
C LYS A 174 -8.63 -6.43 15.59
N GLU A 175 -8.40 -5.75 16.71
CA GLU A 175 -9.48 -5.10 17.48
C GLU A 175 -10.21 -4.01 16.67
N GLU A 176 -9.47 -3.18 15.93
CA GLU A 176 -10.04 -2.13 15.08
C GLU A 176 -10.92 -2.71 13.96
N LEU A 177 -10.46 -3.80 13.30
CA LEU A 177 -11.20 -4.48 12.24
C LEU A 177 -12.41 -5.24 12.78
N VAL A 178 -12.28 -5.91 13.93
CA VAL A 178 -13.41 -6.62 14.57
C VAL A 178 -14.53 -5.63 14.92
N ARG A 179 -14.17 -4.46 15.48
CA ARG A 179 -15.15 -3.42 15.79
C ARG A 179 -15.77 -2.80 14.53
N GLU A 180 -14.97 -2.59 13.48
CA GLU A 180 -15.44 -1.92 12.27
C GLU A 180 -16.36 -2.82 11.43
N PHE A 181 -16.04 -4.11 11.30
CA PHE A 181 -16.70 -5.00 10.34
C PHE A 181 -17.59 -6.07 10.98
N ASN A 182 -17.48 -6.34 12.29
CA ASN A 182 -18.08 -7.51 12.93
C ASN A 182 -17.86 -8.80 12.09
N PRO A 183 -16.60 -9.11 11.73
CA PRO A 183 -16.27 -10.09 10.72
C PRO A 183 -16.55 -11.52 11.19
N GLU A 184 -16.69 -12.44 10.24
CA GLU A 184 -16.63 -13.88 10.51
C GLU A 184 -15.19 -14.31 10.82
N ALA A 185 -14.20 -13.73 10.13
CA ALA A 185 -12.78 -13.94 10.45
C ALA A 185 -11.87 -12.78 10.05
N VAL A 186 -10.70 -12.73 10.72
CA VAL A 186 -9.56 -11.88 10.37
C VAL A 186 -8.31 -12.76 10.29
N ILE A 187 -7.60 -12.71 9.16
CA ILE A 187 -6.47 -13.59 8.86
C ILE A 187 -5.28 -12.74 8.45
N LEU A 188 -4.16 -12.91 9.15
CA LEU A 188 -2.87 -12.35 8.78
C LEU A 188 -2.21 -13.25 7.75
N PHE A 189 -1.76 -12.72 6.62
CA PHE A 189 -0.99 -13.49 5.64
C PHE A 189 0.27 -12.73 5.21
N GLY A 190 1.01 -13.29 4.25
CA GLY A 190 2.21 -12.64 3.69
C GLY A 190 3.40 -12.61 4.66
N SER A 191 4.23 -11.57 4.57
CA SER A 191 5.54 -11.55 5.24
C SER A 191 5.43 -11.66 6.76
N PHE A 192 4.45 -10.99 7.35
CA PHE A 192 4.28 -10.95 8.81
C PHE A 192 3.62 -12.21 9.39
N ALA A 193 2.91 -13.00 8.58
CA ALA A 193 2.47 -14.32 9.00
C ALA A 193 3.67 -15.26 9.19
N LYS A 194 4.64 -15.22 8.26
CA LYS A 194 5.85 -16.05 8.29
C LYS A 194 6.86 -15.58 9.35
N ASN A 195 7.14 -14.28 9.43
CA ASN A 195 8.09 -13.71 10.37
C ASN A 195 7.67 -12.30 10.81
N LEU A 196 7.55 -12.08 12.12
CA LEU A 196 7.19 -10.79 12.71
C LEU A 196 8.29 -9.72 12.58
N GLU A 197 9.53 -10.12 12.29
CA GLU A 197 10.66 -9.22 11.97
C GLU A 197 11.15 -9.48 10.54
N PRO A 198 10.45 -8.98 9.51
CA PRO A 198 10.82 -9.24 8.12
C PRO A 198 12.19 -8.65 7.77
N ALA A 199 12.93 -9.30 6.86
CA ALA A 199 14.26 -8.84 6.47
C ALA A 199 14.24 -7.45 5.80
N GLU A 200 13.12 -7.10 5.16
CA GLU A 200 12.88 -5.82 4.50
C GLU A 200 11.59 -5.18 5.02
N PRO A 201 11.49 -3.83 5.04
CA PRO A 201 10.25 -3.14 5.40
C PRO A 201 9.09 -3.54 4.47
N SER A 202 7.99 -3.99 5.08
CA SER A 202 6.77 -4.47 4.39
C SER A 202 5.50 -3.88 5.02
N THR A 203 4.34 -4.25 4.48
CA THR A 203 3.01 -3.95 5.04
C THR A 203 2.44 -5.18 5.73
N ILE A 204 1.51 -4.98 6.65
CA ILE A 204 0.74 -6.05 7.28
C ILE A 204 -0.42 -6.42 6.34
N ASP A 205 -0.29 -7.54 5.65
CA ASP A 205 -1.30 -8.03 4.72
C ASP A 205 -2.38 -8.80 5.50
N ILE A 206 -3.64 -8.35 5.41
CA ILE A 206 -4.76 -8.91 6.17
C ILE A 206 -5.93 -9.23 5.26
N LEU A 207 -6.51 -10.41 5.46
CA LEU A 207 -7.77 -10.82 4.86
C LEU A 207 -8.86 -10.72 5.92
N VAL A 208 -9.97 -10.08 5.58
CA VAL A 208 -11.18 -9.98 6.40
C VAL A 208 -12.32 -10.65 5.65
N VAL A 209 -13.05 -11.53 6.32
CA VAL A 209 -14.31 -12.10 5.82
C VAL A 209 -15.44 -11.50 6.62
N ALA A 210 -16.29 -10.69 5.99
CA ALA A 210 -17.37 -9.99 6.66
C ALA A 210 -18.51 -9.69 5.68
N ASP A 211 -19.75 -9.81 6.15
CA ASP A 211 -20.92 -9.39 5.37
C ASP A 211 -20.91 -7.86 5.20
N CYS A 212 -20.88 -7.41 3.96
CA CYS A 212 -20.76 -6.01 3.57
C CYS A 212 -21.59 -5.75 2.31
N GLU A 213 -22.23 -4.59 2.26
CA GLU A 213 -23.01 -4.15 1.08
C GLU A 213 -22.17 -3.27 0.14
N GLU A 214 -21.04 -2.74 0.62
CA GLU A 214 -20.20 -1.85 -0.16
C GLU A 214 -19.40 -2.59 -1.25
N SER A 215 -18.96 -1.83 -2.25
CA SER A 215 -18.06 -2.37 -3.29
C SER A 215 -16.75 -2.90 -2.69
N PHE A 216 -16.11 -3.85 -3.38
CA PHE A 216 -14.83 -4.43 -2.94
C PHE A 216 -13.77 -3.37 -2.62
N VAL A 217 -13.68 -2.35 -3.47
CA VAL A 217 -12.74 -1.23 -3.28
C VAL A 217 -13.11 -0.39 -2.06
N ASP A 218 -14.40 -0.07 -1.88
CA ASP A 218 -14.85 0.74 -0.74
C ASP A 218 -14.60 0.04 0.60
N ARG A 219 -14.73 -1.29 0.65
CA ARG A 219 -14.39 -2.08 1.84
C ARG A 219 -12.90 -1.97 2.19
N ILE A 220 -12.01 -1.96 1.20
CA ILE A 220 -10.56 -1.76 1.40
C ILE A 220 -10.29 -0.35 1.91
N VAL A 221 -10.93 0.67 1.32
CA VAL A 221 -10.82 2.06 1.78
C VAL A 221 -11.29 2.19 3.23
N ARG A 222 -12.41 1.53 3.57
CA ARG A 222 -12.97 1.48 4.94
C ARG A 222 -12.00 0.82 5.92
N ALA A 223 -11.44 -0.34 5.58
CA ALA A 223 -10.47 -1.05 6.41
C ALA A 223 -9.18 -0.24 6.63
N ARG A 224 -8.63 0.40 5.58
CA ARG A 224 -7.47 1.30 5.71
C ARG A 224 -7.78 2.53 6.57
N LYS A 225 -9.02 3.04 6.53
CA LYS A 225 -9.46 4.18 7.35
C LYS A 225 -9.61 3.77 8.82
N ALA A 226 -10.18 2.60 9.09
CA ALA A 226 -10.37 2.07 10.44
C ALA A 226 -9.04 1.81 11.14
N THR A 227 -8.05 1.30 10.41
CA THR A 227 -6.73 0.92 10.94
C THR A 227 -5.68 2.04 10.85
N LYS A 228 -6.11 3.29 10.67
CA LYS A 228 -5.19 4.44 10.50
C LYS A 228 -4.37 4.74 11.76
N GLY A 229 -3.22 5.39 11.58
CA GLY A 229 -2.47 6.00 12.70
C GLY A 229 -1.48 5.07 13.40
N GLY A 230 -1.06 3.98 12.73
CA GLY A 230 0.02 3.12 13.20
C GLY A 230 0.82 2.53 12.04
N LEU A 231 2.04 2.12 12.34
CA LEU A 231 2.95 1.41 11.44
C LEU A 231 3.34 0.06 12.07
N PRO A 232 3.64 -0.99 11.27
CA PRO A 232 3.47 -1.04 9.81
C PRO A 232 2.02 -0.81 9.39
N VAL A 233 1.83 -0.29 8.18
CA VAL A 233 0.50 -0.04 7.62
C VAL A 233 -0.16 -1.37 7.23
N VAL A 234 -1.49 -1.34 7.12
CA VAL A 234 -2.28 -2.51 6.70
C VAL A 234 -2.52 -2.46 5.20
N GLU A 235 -2.43 -3.63 4.59
CA GLU A 235 -2.85 -3.92 3.23
C GLU A 235 -4.03 -4.91 3.30
N PRO A 236 -5.26 -4.41 3.47
CA PRO A 236 -6.41 -5.26 3.68
C PRO A 236 -7.03 -5.72 2.35
N LEU A 237 -7.51 -6.95 2.32
CA LEU A 237 -8.50 -7.46 1.38
C LEU A 237 -9.73 -7.86 2.19
N VAL A 238 -10.91 -7.43 1.74
CA VAL A 238 -12.16 -7.64 2.49
C VAL A 238 -13.17 -8.30 1.57
N TYR A 239 -13.48 -9.57 1.84
CA TYR A 239 -14.43 -10.37 1.07
C TYR A 239 -15.72 -10.57 1.86
N THR A 240 -16.86 -10.62 1.17
CA THR A 240 -18.06 -11.21 1.76
C THR A 240 -17.87 -12.70 1.93
N LYS A 241 -18.73 -13.34 2.73
CA LYS A 241 -18.69 -14.79 2.90
C LYS A 241 -18.83 -15.52 1.56
N GLU A 242 -19.77 -15.09 0.73
CA GLU A 242 -20.05 -15.69 -0.57
C GLU A 242 -18.87 -15.53 -1.55
N GLU A 243 -18.24 -14.35 -1.58
CA GLU A 243 -17.06 -14.09 -2.41
C GLU A 243 -15.88 -14.94 -1.94
N PHE A 244 -15.67 -15.05 -0.63
CA PHE A 244 -14.61 -15.85 -0.05
C PHE A 244 -14.77 -17.34 -0.40
N GLU A 245 -15.98 -17.90 -0.22
CA GLU A 245 -16.31 -19.27 -0.60
C GLU A 245 -16.18 -19.50 -2.11
N THR A 246 -16.61 -18.53 -2.92
CA THR A 246 -16.42 -18.55 -4.37
C THR A 246 -14.95 -18.64 -4.70
N MET A 247 -14.11 -17.78 -4.12
CA MET A 247 -12.66 -17.75 -4.39
C MET A 247 -11.90 -18.96 -3.86
N LEU A 248 -12.37 -19.60 -2.79
CA LEU A 248 -11.79 -20.84 -2.25
C LEU A 248 -12.10 -22.06 -3.13
N SER A 249 -13.29 -22.15 -3.71
CA SER A 249 -13.87 -23.41 -4.23
C SER A 249 -13.50 -23.86 -5.66
N GLY A 250 -12.62 -23.17 -6.39
CA GLY A 250 -12.54 -23.43 -7.85
C GLY A 250 -11.28 -22.96 -8.57
N ALA A 251 -10.13 -23.21 -7.96
CA ALA A 251 -8.91 -23.56 -8.68
C ALA A 251 -7.94 -24.23 -7.69
N GLU A 252 -7.18 -25.23 -8.15
CA GLU A 252 -5.90 -25.56 -7.51
C GLU A 252 -5.02 -24.28 -7.57
N ASP A 253 -4.36 -23.92 -6.47
CA ASP A 253 -3.53 -22.71 -6.32
C ASP A 253 -4.28 -21.37 -6.26
N SER A 254 -5.45 -21.32 -5.60
CA SER A 254 -6.13 -20.04 -5.38
C SER A 254 -5.35 -19.14 -4.41
N PHE A 255 -5.39 -17.82 -4.62
CA PHE A 255 -4.77 -16.85 -3.69
C PHE A 255 -5.28 -17.02 -2.25
N ILE A 256 -6.58 -17.29 -2.08
CA ILE A 256 -7.20 -17.51 -0.78
C ILE A 256 -6.63 -18.75 -0.11
N GLU A 257 -6.52 -19.87 -0.83
CA GLU A 257 -5.92 -21.10 -0.31
C GLU A 257 -4.50 -20.86 0.17
N SER A 258 -3.66 -20.17 -0.62
CA SER A 258 -2.30 -19.80 -0.20
C SER A 258 -2.31 -18.90 1.05
N ALA A 259 -3.22 -17.93 1.11
CA ALA A 259 -3.35 -17.03 2.26
C ALA A 259 -3.82 -17.75 3.52
N LEU A 260 -4.60 -18.82 3.40
CA LEU A 260 -5.04 -19.67 4.51
C LEU A 260 -3.93 -20.63 4.97
N GLN A 261 -3.24 -21.29 4.04
CA GLN A 261 -2.18 -22.26 4.33
C GLN A 261 -0.97 -21.60 4.99
N GLU A 262 -0.54 -20.43 4.50
CA GLU A 262 0.61 -19.71 5.03
C GLU A 262 0.24 -18.67 6.10
N GLY A 263 -1.07 -18.42 6.28
CA GLY A 263 -1.60 -17.39 7.15
C GLY A 263 -1.71 -17.79 8.62
N LYS A 264 -2.11 -16.80 9.42
CA LYS A 264 -2.44 -16.96 10.83
C LYS A 264 -3.80 -16.34 11.07
N VAL A 265 -4.73 -17.15 11.54
CA VAL A 265 -6.04 -16.68 11.99
C VAL A 265 -5.86 -15.82 13.23
N LEU A 266 -6.23 -14.54 13.15
CA LEU A 266 -6.17 -13.59 14.26
C LEU A 266 -7.49 -13.55 15.04
N TYR A 267 -8.60 -13.83 14.36
CA TYR A 267 -9.95 -13.82 14.93
C TYR A 267 -10.87 -14.72 14.12
N GLU A 268 -11.74 -15.46 14.82
CA GLU A 268 -12.95 -16.09 14.26
C GLU A 268 -14.12 -15.83 15.18
N LYS A 269 -15.28 -15.51 14.59
CA LYS A 269 -16.51 -15.28 15.35
C LYS A 269 -17.07 -16.57 15.95
N THR A 270 -17.01 -17.65 15.18
CA THR A 270 -17.32 -19.02 15.61
C THR A 270 -16.12 -19.91 15.31
N PRO A 271 -15.66 -20.78 16.23
CA PRO A 271 -14.56 -21.69 15.93
C PRO A 271 -14.85 -22.54 14.69
N GLY A 272 -13.96 -22.48 13.68
CA GLY A 272 -14.15 -23.19 12.41
C GLY A 272 -15.17 -22.54 11.47
N ALA A 273 -15.51 -21.26 11.67
CA ALA A 273 -16.33 -20.48 10.74
C ALA A 273 -15.73 -20.44 9.33
N ILE A 274 -14.40 -20.57 9.23
CA ILE A 274 -13.68 -20.76 7.97
C ILE A 274 -13.03 -22.14 7.99
N THR A 275 -13.41 -23.00 7.04
CA THR A 275 -12.73 -24.28 6.83
C THR A 275 -11.42 -24.00 6.10
N ILE A 276 -10.31 -24.20 6.80
CA ILE A 276 -8.93 -24.11 6.27
C ILE A 276 -8.56 -25.43 5.60
#